data_AF-C6XMP0-F1
#
_entry.id   AF-C6XMP0-F1
#
_cell.length_a   1.000
_cell.length_b   1.000
_cell.length_c   1.000
_cell.angle_alpha   90.00
_cell.angle_beta   90.00
_cell.angle_gamma   90.00
#
_symmetry.space_group_name_H-M   'P 1'
#
loop_
_entity.id
_entity.type
_entity.pdbx_description
1 polymer ?
#
loop_
_entity_poly.entity_id
_entity_poly.type
_entity_poly.pdbx_seq_one_letter_code
_entity_poly.pdbx_strand_id
1 'polypeptide(L)'
;MEKRWWQIEGFDGTKSIFKIRVPVHLLGEKQAEEVLRRLVSQHLSKDEIIGASLNRKDKRSTLLDVKRTSLPFVLSCGENPFYVARIETE
;
A
#
# COMPACT_ATOMS: atom_id res chain seq x y z
N MET A 1 -15.91 9.82 -20.62
CA MET A 1 -15.06 9.79 -19.41
C MET A 1 -14.27 8.50 -19.45
N GLU A 2 -12.94 8.60 -19.48
CA GLU A 2 -12.07 7.42 -19.36
C GLU A 2 -12.31 6.73 -18.02
N LYS A 3 -12.37 5.40 -18.03
CA LYS A 3 -12.57 4.64 -16.80
C LYS A 3 -11.24 4.57 -16.09
N ARG A 4 -11.22 4.99 -14.81
CA ARG A 4 -10.03 4.96 -13.96
C ARG A 4 -10.14 3.84 -12.95
N TRP A 5 -9.06 3.09 -12.82
CA TRP A 5 -8.98 1.92 -11.96
C TRP A 5 -7.75 2.03 -11.06
N TRP A 6 -7.91 1.68 -9.80
CA TRP A 6 -6.81 1.29 -8.95
C TRP A 6 -6.34 -0.09 -9.35
N GLN A 7 -5.10 -0.17 -9.79
CA GLN A 7 -4.36 -1.42 -9.91
C GLN A 7 -3.55 -1.61 -8.63
N ILE A 8 -3.97 -2.54 -7.77
CA ILE A 8 -3.27 -2.89 -6.54
C ILE A 8 -2.51 -4.19 -6.77
N GLU A 9 -1.22 -4.19 -6.47
CA GLU A 9 -0.31 -5.33 -6.67
C GLU A 9 0.51 -5.56 -5.40
N GLY A 10 0.75 -6.82 -5.06
CA GLY A 10 1.63 -7.23 -3.96
C GLY A 10 2.78 -8.07 -4.48
N PHE A 11 3.94 -7.91 -3.87
CA PHE A 11 5.18 -8.56 -4.26
C PHE A 11 5.92 -9.11 -3.03
N ASP A 12 6.47 -10.31 -3.17
CA ASP A 12 7.48 -10.88 -2.26
C ASP A 12 8.77 -11.06 -3.06
N GLY A 13 9.74 -10.18 -2.82
CA GLY A 13 10.89 -9.97 -3.69
C GLY A 13 10.46 -9.58 -5.11
N THR A 14 10.84 -10.38 -6.11
CA THR A 14 10.45 -10.18 -7.51
C THR A 14 9.17 -10.91 -7.91
N LYS A 15 8.59 -11.71 -7.00
CA LYS A 15 7.42 -12.53 -7.28
C LYS A 15 6.15 -11.77 -6.97
N SER A 16 5.25 -11.63 -7.95
CA SER A 16 3.91 -11.12 -7.68
C SER A 16 3.09 -12.14 -6.90
N ILE A 17 2.50 -11.71 -5.79
CA ILE A 17 1.69 -12.55 -4.87
C ILE A 17 0.22 -12.14 -4.84
N PHE A 18 -0.10 -10.95 -5.32
CA PHE A 18 -1.46 -10.40 -5.30
C PHE A 18 -1.67 -9.41 -6.43
N LYS A 19 -2.86 -9.41 -7.03
CA LYS A 19 -3.26 -8.46 -8.05
C LYS A 19 -4.77 -8.27 -8.05
N ILE A 20 -5.24 -7.03 -7.98
CA ILE A 20 -6.66 -6.69 -8.11
C ILE A 20 -6.85 -5.35 -8.80
N ARG A 21 -8.00 -5.19 -9.47
CA ARG A 21 -8.48 -3.93 -10.02
C ARG A 21 -9.74 -3.47 -9.29
N VAL A 22 -9.76 -2.21 -8.88
CA VAL A 22 -10.91 -1.59 -8.20
C VAL A 22 -11.24 -0.26 -8.85
N PRO A 23 -12.50 0.04 -9.21
CA PRO A 23 -12.83 1.35 -9.76
C PRO A 23 -12.47 2.47 -8.77
N VAL A 24 -11.88 3.57 -9.27
CA VAL A 24 -11.46 4.71 -8.41
C VAL A 24 -12.63 5.35 -7.67
N HIS A 25 -13.84 5.28 -8.21
CA HIS A 25 -15.04 5.81 -7.55
C HIS A 25 -15.52 4.97 -6.35
N LEU A 26 -15.09 3.70 -6.24
CA LEU A 26 -15.41 2.82 -5.11
C LEU A 26 -14.32 2.82 -4.04
N LEU A 27 -13.10 3.22 -4.38
CA LEU A 27 -11.95 3.25 -3.48
C LEU A 27 -11.26 4.62 -3.55
N GLY A 28 -11.54 5.46 -2.56
CA GLY A 28 -10.86 6.73 -2.38
C GLY A 28 -9.38 6.54 -2.03
N GLU A 29 -8.59 7.59 -2.21
CA GLU A 29 -7.15 7.52 -2.01
C GLU A 29 -6.74 7.11 -0.58
N LYS A 30 -7.34 7.75 0.43
CA LYS A 30 -7.09 7.41 1.85
C LYS A 30 -7.44 5.95 2.16
N GLN A 31 -8.51 5.45 1.55
CA GLN A 31 -8.90 4.05 1.68
C GLN A 31 -7.90 3.12 0.96
N ALA A 32 -7.35 3.53 -0.18
CA ALA A 32 -6.27 2.79 -0.84
C ALA A 32 -5.02 2.71 0.05
N GLU A 33 -4.62 3.80 0.70
CA GLU A 33 -3.53 3.78 1.69
C GLU A 33 -3.80 2.77 2.83
N GLU A 34 -5.01 2.78 3.39
CA GLU A 34 -5.40 1.85 4.45
C GLU A 34 -5.43 0.39 3.98
N VAL A 35 -5.89 0.14 2.75
CA VAL A 35 -5.83 -1.20 2.16
C VAL A 35 -4.39 -1.67 2.06
N LEU A 36 -3.46 -0.84 1.60
CA LEU A 36 -2.04 -1.20 1.54
C LEU A 36 -1.49 -1.51 2.94
N ARG A 37 -1.77 -0.69 3.96
CA ARG A 37 -1.35 -0.95 5.35
C ARG A 37 -1.86 -2.30 5.85
N ARG A 38 -3.13 -2.61 5.62
CA ARG A 38 -3.77 -3.89 6.05
C ARG A 38 -3.23 -5.11 5.31
N LEU A 39 -2.84 -4.95 4.04
CA LEU A 39 -2.21 -6.01 3.26
C LEU A 39 -0.79 -6.29 3.76
N VAL A 40 0.00 -5.24 4.00
CA VAL A 40 1.35 -5.38 4.56
C VAL A 40 1.30 -5.98 5.96
N SER A 41 0.39 -5.53 6.83
CA SER A 41 0.31 -6.01 8.22
C SER A 41 0.02 -7.51 8.35
N GLN A 42 -0.52 -8.16 7.31
CA GLN A 42 -0.73 -9.61 7.31
C GLN A 42 0.58 -10.41 7.32
N HIS A 43 1.70 -9.78 6.94
CA HIS A 43 3.02 -10.39 6.90
C HIS A 43 3.93 -9.96 8.06
N LEU A 44 3.45 -9.07 8.93
CA LEU A 44 4.22 -8.54 10.05
C LEU A 44 3.86 -9.26 11.35
N SER A 45 4.85 -9.39 12.23
CA SER A 45 4.62 -9.78 13.62
C SER A 45 3.85 -8.68 14.37
N LYS A 46 3.24 -9.05 15.49
CA LYS A 46 2.49 -8.12 16.34
C LYS A 46 3.38 -6.97 16.85
N ASP A 47 4.63 -7.27 17.19
CA ASP A 47 5.59 -6.28 17.69
C ASP A 47 5.97 -5.28 16.61
N GLU A 48 6.13 -5.72 15.35
CA GLU A 48 6.38 -4.83 14.21
C GLU A 48 5.18 -3.94 13.90
N ILE A 49 3.95 -4.48 13.97
CA ILE A 49 2.72 -3.70 13.79
C ILE A 49 2.60 -2.62 14.85
N ILE A 50 2.79 -2.99 16.13
CA ILE A 50 2.74 -2.04 17.25
C ILE A 50 3.85 -1.00 17.07
N GLY A 51 5.09 -1.44 16.79
CA GLY A 51 6.26 -0.58 16.59
C GLY A 51 6.11 0.40 15.43
N ALA A 52 5.44 0.02 14.35
CA ALA A 52 5.12 0.91 13.23
C ALA A 52 3.95 1.87 13.53
N SER A 53 3.10 1.51 14.49
CA SER A 53 1.93 2.30 14.92
C SER A 53 2.23 3.33 16.03
N LEU A 54 3.44 3.31 16.61
CA LEU A 54 3.84 4.27 17.64
C LEU A 54 3.93 5.71 17.09
N ASN A 55 4.00 6.70 17.97
CA ASN A 55 4.22 8.09 17.54
C ASN A 55 5.67 8.30 17.08
N ARG A 56 5.89 9.24 16.15
CA ARG A 56 7.20 9.57 15.54
C ARG A 56 8.33 9.98 16.50
N LYS A 57 8.07 10.11 17.80
CA LYS A 57 9.04 10.60 18.78
C LYS A 57 10.06 9.56 19.24
N ASP A 58 9.82 8.27 18.96
CA ASP A 58 10.72 7.21 19.42
C ASP A 58 10.71 6.04 18.43
N LYS A 59 11.90 5.49 18.10
CA LYS A 59 12.24 4.29 17.28
C LYS A 59 11.14 3.65 16.40
N ARG A 60 10.28 4.46 15.79
CA ARG A 60 9.08 3.99 15.11
C ARG A 60 9.50 3.35 13.80
N SER A 61 9.04 2.11 13.60
CA SER A 61 9.27 1.42 12.34
C SER A 61 8.50 2.10 11.20
N THR A 62 9.09 2.11 9.99
CA THR A 62 8.48 2.66 8.78
C THR A 62 7.74 1.62 7.93
N LEU A 63 7.61 0.37 8.43
CA LEU A 63 7.04 -0.75 7.66
C LEU A 63 5.60 -0.49 7.19
N LEU A 64 4.81 0.31 7.92
CA LEU A 64 3.44 0.68 7.56
C LEU A 64 3.30 2.12 7.04
N ASP A 65 4.41 2.81 6.79
CA ASP A 65 4.35 4.11 6.14
C ASP A 65 4.00 3.94 4.67
N VAL A 66 2.99 4.69 4.23
CA VAL A 66 2.62 4.73 2.82
C VAL A 66 3.43 5.85 2.15
N LYS A 67 4.26 5.48 1.19
CA LYS A 67 5.01 6.41 0.35
C LYS A 67 4.15 6.77 -0.85
N ARG A 68 3.98 8.07 -1.09
CA ARG A 68 3.29 8.62 -2.26
C ARG A 68 4.32 9.17 -3.25
N THR A 69 4.28 8.69 -4.48
CA THR A 69 4.98 9.29 -5.62
C THR A 69 3.93 10.01 -6.47
N SER A 70 4.20 11.25 -6.89
CA SER A 70 3.24 12.10 -7.60
C SER A 70 3.22 11.88 -9.12
N LEU A 71 4.34 11.49 -9.74
CA LEU A 71 4.48 11.31 -11.18
C LEU A 71 5.35 10.06 -11.51
N PRO A 72 4.75 8.94 -11.95
CA PRO A 72 3.32 8.65 -11.97
C PRO A 72 2.74 8.59 -10.55
N PHE A 73 1.44 8.80 -10.42
CA PHE A 73 0.77 8.74 -9.13
C PHE A 73 0.69 7.28 -8.62
N VAL A 74 1.51 6.99 -7.60
CA VAL A 74 1.67 5.65 -7.03
C VAL A 74 1.72 5.74 -5.51
N LEU A 75 0.97 4.86 -4.86
CA LEU A 75 1.08 4.58 -3.43
C LEU A 75 1.85 3.28 -3.24
N SER A 76 2.75 3.24 -2.27
CA SER A 76 3.50 2.02 -1.93
C SER A 76 3.65 1.87 -0.41
N CYS A 77 3.66 0.63 0.07
CA CYS A 77 3.79 0.32 1.49
C CYS A 77 4.52 -1.02 1.68
N GLY A 78 5.25 -1.16 2.79
CA GLY A 78 6.08 -2.32 3.08
C GLY A 78 7.48 -2.25 2.45
N GLU A 79 8.37 -3.10 2.95
CA GLU A 79 9.73 -3.27 2.42
C GLU A 79 9.89 -4.61 1.71
N ASN A 80 9.50 -5.71 2.37
CA ASN A 80 9.32 -7.02 1.76
C ASN A 80 8.52 -7.95 2.71
N PRO A 81 7.30 -8.41 2.38
CA PRO A 81 6.52 -8.12 1.16
C PRO A 81 6.14 -6.63 1.04
N PHE A 82 6.04 -6.14 -0.19
CA PHE A 82 5.62 -4.76 -0.47
C PHE A 82 4.39 -4.74 -1.38
N TYR A 83 3.55 -3.73 -1.20
CA TYR A 83 2.33 -3.53 -1.96
C TYR A 83 2.34 -2.15 -2.61
N VAL A 84 1.80 -2.08 -3.83
CA VAL A 84 1.67 -0.84 -4.61
C VAL A 84 0.25 -0.67 -5.10
N ALA A 85 -0.22 0.58 -5.16
CA ALA A 85 -1.46 0.96 -5.82
C ALA A 85 -1.16 2.07 -6.82
N ARG A 86 -1.58 1.90 -8.07
CA ARG A 86 -1.45 2.91 -9.13
C ARG A 86 -2.78 3.12 -9.83
N ILE A 87 -2.99 4.30 -10.40
CA ILE A 87 -4.17 4.58 -11.22
C ILE A 87 -3.85 4.24 -12.67
N GLU A 88 -4.65 3.37 -13.27
CA GLU A 88 -4.63 3.05 -14.70
C GLU A 88 -5.89 3.61 -15.36
N THR A 89 -5.72 4.17 -16.57
CA THR A 89 -6.81 4.54 -17.47
C THR A 89 -7.05 3.42 -18.47
N GLU A 90 -8.31 3.11 -18.72
CA GLU A 90 -8.77 2.21 -19.77
C GLU A 90 -9.48 3.00 -20.88
#